data_AF-A0A7S1KUW8-F1
#
_entry.id   AF-A0A7S1KUW8-F1
#
_cell.length_a   1.000
_cell.length_b   1.000
_cell.length_c   1.000
_cell.angle_alpha   90.00
_cell.angle_beta   90.00
_cell.angle_gamma   90.00
#
_symmetry.space_group_name_H-M   'P 1'
#
loop_
_entity.id
_entity.type
_entity.pdbx_description
1 polymer ?
#
loop_
_entity_poly.entity_id
_entity_poly.type
_entity_poly.pdbx_seq_one_letter_code
_entity_poly.pdbx_strand_id
1 'polypeptide(L)'
;MLKGGDLVHLISDAATMQIIRWTGGGFGMACHNYDGDMLTDEVAQVHRSPGFITSNLVGKSEDGSMIKEFEASHGTVADLWHAHLRGEETSMNPLGMVVALLGAMDHAAVLDPTNQAAVTKFTVNCREAVYSAFREGRGTRDLTGPEGLTTEQFVEGVAADLAKRMALDEIPAPYVATPQDETYALRKVGPAYSEIDEDQMKQFFDKFDTDGNGSISFAEFVDMTLELGIAPKKAGLLNASNKKVAELIETPK
;
A
#
# COMPACT_ATOMS: atom_id res chain seq x y z
N MET A 1 -4.06 13.62 -13.36
CA MET A 1 -3.44 14.96 -13.22
C MET A 1 -4.51 16.04 -13.24
N LEU A 2 -4.55 16.87 -12.20
CA LEU A 2 -5.41 18.05 -12.15
C LEU A 2 -4.98 19.00 -13.26
N LYS A 3 -5.89 19.32 -14.17
CA LYS A 3 -5.63 20.19 -15.32
C LYS A 3 -5.53 21.63 -14.80
N GLY A 4 -4.31 22.14 -14.64
CA GLY A 4 -4.12 23.51 -14.15
C GLY A 4 -2.68 23.97 -13.98
N GLY A 5 -1.70 23.06 -13.89
CA GLY A 5 -0.28 23.43 -13.69
C GLY A 5 0.05 23.93 -12.28
N ASP A 6 -0.93 24.46 -11.56
CA ASP A 6 -0.79 24.95 -10.18
C ASP A 6 -0.85 23.84 -9.13
N LEU A 7 -0.23 24.09 -7.98
CA LEU A 7 -0.33 23.25 -6.79
C LEU A 7 -1.76 23.33 -6.21
N VAL A 8 -2.37 22.19 -5.92
CA VAL A 8 -3.76 22.12 -5.44
C VAL A 8 -3.83 21.86 -3.94
N HIS A 9 -4.59 22.69 -3.24
CA HIS A 9 -4.98 22.46 -1.85
C HIS A 9 -6.29 21.64 -1.80
N LEU A 10 -6.31 20.59 -0.99
CA LEU A 10 -7.50 19.80 -0.69
C LEU A 10 -7.83 19.93 0.80
N ILE A 11 -9.10 20.12 1.11
CA ILE A 11 -9.62 19.93 2.48
C ILE A 11 -9.58 18.43 2.83
N SER A 12 -9.33 18.07 4.09
CA SER A 12 -9.02 16.68 4.49
C SER A 12 -10.09 15.67 4.09
N ASP A 13 -11.37 16.03 4.20
CA ASP A 13 -12.52 15.24 3.77
C ASP A 13 -12.61 15.06 2.24
N ALA A 14 -12.13 16.02 1.46
CA ALA A 14 -11.96 15.83 0.03
C ALA A 14 -10.76 14.92 -0.27
N ALA A 15 -9.69 14.98 0.54
CA ALA A 15 -8.51 14.14 0.38
C ALA A 15 -8.84 12.65 0.59
N THR A 16 -9.61 12.30 1.63
CA THR A 16 -10.08 10.92 1.87
C THR A 16 -10.81 10.36 0.64
N MET A 17 -11.77 11.13 0.10
CA MET A 17 -12.50 10.74 -1.11
C MET A 17 -11.58 10.52 -2.33
N GLN A 18 -10.50 11.30 -2.48
CA GLN A 18 -9.59 11.12 -3.60
C GLN A 18 -8.66 9.91 -3.42
N ILE A 19 -8.28 9.56 -2.19
CA ILE A 19 -7.48 8.36 -1.92
C ILE A 19 -8.20 7.11 -2.45
N ILE A 20 -9.51 7.01 -2.22
CA ILE A 20 -10.35 5.91 -2.70
C ILE A 20 -10.54 5.96 -4.24
N ARG A 21 -10.64 7.16 -4.83
CA ARG A 21 -10.97 7.33 -6.26
C ARG A 21 -9.75 7.28 -7.18
N TRP A 22 -8.59 7.77 -6.76
CA TRP A 22 -7.39 7.87 -7.59
C TRP A 22 -6.54 6.60 -7.52
N THR A 23 -7.16 5.46 -7.84
CA THR A 23 -6.51 4.14 -7.80
C THR A 23 -5.39 3.96 -8.83
N GLY A 24 -5.29 4.86 -9.82
CA GLY A 24 -4.15 4.92 -10.75
C GLY A 24 -2.85 5.44 -10.12
N GLY A 25 -2.87 5.87 -8.85
CA GLY A 25 -1.69 6.37 -8.14
C GLY A 25 -1.11 7.65 -8.74
N GLY A 26 0.20 7.87 -8.55
CA GLY A 26 0.92 9.00 -9.13
C GLY A 26 0.58 10.38 -8.53
N PHE A 27 0.17 10.40 -7.26
CA PHE A 27 -0.07 11.62 -6.49
C PHE A 27 0.70 11.59 -5.16
N GLY A 28 0.89 12.76 -4.55
CA GLY A 28 1.45 12.91 -3.21
C GLY A 28 0.62 13.89 -2.40
N MET A 29 0.51 13.64 -1.09
CA MET A 29 -0.20 14.50 -0.14
C MET A 29 0.76 14.89 1.00
N ALA A 30 0.68 16.15 1.43
CA ALA A 30 1.38 16.66 2.60
C ALA A 30 0.33 17.24 3.54
N CYS A 31 0.36 16.85 4.81
CA CYS A 31 -0.67 17.17 5.79
C CYS A 31 -0.07 17.32 7.19
N HIS A 32 -0.88 17.81 8.13
CA HIS A 32 -0.50 17.88 9.53
C HIS A 32 -0.42 16.48 10.14
N ASN A 33 0.30 16.34 11.26
CA ASN A 33 0.55 15.05 11.92
C ASN A 33 -0.74 14.22 12.10
N TYR A 34 -1.78 14.81 12.70
CA TYR A 34 -3.04 14.11 12.97
C TYR A 34 -3.80 13.70 11.70
N ASP A 35 -3.88 14.59 10.70
CA ASP A 35 -4.49 14.25 9.41
C ASP A 35 -3.67 13.14 8.71
N GLY A 36 -2.35 13.21 8.79
CA GLY A 36 -1.44 12.24 8.18
C GLY A 36 -1.61 10.84 8.75
N ASP A 37 -1.70 10.71 10.07
CA ASP A 37 -1.99 9.45 10.75
C ASP A 37 -3.23 8.78 10.14
N MET A 38 -4.37 9.48 10.14
CA MET A 38 -5.64 8.95 9.62
C MET A 38 -5.62 8.70 8.11
N LEU A 39 -5.06 9.62 7.31
CA LEU A 39 -5.01 9.50 5.85
C LEU A 39 -4.07 8.38 5.40
N THR A 40 -2.98 8.13 6.12
CA THR A 40 -2.06 7.04 5.78
C THR A 40 -2.63 5.66 6.07
N ASP A 41 -3.47 5.51 7.10
CA ASP A 41 -4.25 4.29 7.33
C ASP A 41 -5.25 4.03 6.20
N GLU A 42 -5.90 5.07 5.68
CA GLU A 42 -6.77 4.95 4.51
C GLU A 42 -5.98 4.55 3.25
N VAL A 43 -4.82 5.18 3.01
CA VAL A 43 -3.92 4.80 1.90
C VAL A 43 -3.47 3.34 2.04
N ALA A 44 -3.10 2.90 3.24
CA ALA A 44 -2.73 1.51 3.50
C ALA A 44 -3.85 0.54 3.13
N GLN A 45 -5.08 0.85 3.51
CA GLN A 45 -6.25 0.01 3.25
C GLN A 45 -6.63 -0.03 1.77
N VAL A 46 -6.52 1.10 1.05
CA VAL A 46 -6.77 1.17 -0.39
C VAL A 46 -5.66 0.46 -1.18
N HIS A 47 -4.41 0.55 -0.72
CA HIS A 47 -3.28 -0.05 -1.41
C HIS A 47 -3.23 -1.57 -1.22
N ARG A 48 -3.19 -2.05 0.04
CA ARG A 48 -3.27 -3.47 0.38
C ARG A 48 -3.49 -3.73 1.86
N SER A 49 -2.51 -3.32 2.67
CA SER A 49 -2.49 -3.41 4.13
C SER A 49 -1.41 -2.47 4.67
N PRO A 50 -1.39 -2.17 5.98
CA PRO A 50 -0.36 -1.32 6.60
C PRO A 50 1.07 -1.77 6.28
N GLY A 51 1.33 -3.07 6.16
CA GLY A 51 2.67 -3.60 5.85
C GLY A 51 3.24 -3.23 4.47
N PHE A 52 2.44 -2.60 3.60
CA PHE A 52 2.87 -2.10 2.28
C PHE A 52 3.14 -0.60 2.25
N ILE A 53 2.93 0.09 3.36
CA ILE A 53 3.28 1.50 3.52
C ILE A 53 4.59 1.59 4.31
N THR A 54 5.47 2.49 3.90
CA THR A 54 6.71 2.78 4.64
C THR A 54 6.45 3.88 5.66
N SER A 55 6.97 3.72 6.88
CA SER A 55 7.05 4.81 7.86
C SER A 55 8.50 5.21 8.02
N ASN A 56 8.83 6.45 7.65
CA ASN A 56 10.19 6.97 7.70
C ASN A 56 10.18 8.35 8.34
N LEU A 57 10.78 8.48 9.52
CA LEU A 57 10.98 9.77 10.16
C LEU A 57 12.19 10.47 9.54
N VAL A 58 12.00 11.71 9.11
CA VAL A 58 13.06 12.55 8.53
C VAL A 58 13.25 13.79 9.39
N GLY A 59 14.38 13.87 10.08
CA GLY A 59 14.81 14.99 10.89
C GLY A 59 16.10 15.64 10.36
N LYS A 60 16.58 16.64 11.11
CA LYS A 60 17.81 17.37 10.80
C LYS A 60 18.64 17.49 12.07
N SER A 61 19.92 17.15 11.99
CA SER A 61 20.89 17.33 13.06
C SER A 61 21.31 18.80 13.19
N GLU A 62 22.06 19.11 14.26
CA GLU A 62 22.63 20.45 14.48
C GLU A 62 23.61 20.86 13.37
N ASP A 63 24.39 19.92 12.83
CA ASP A 63 25.31 20.16 11.71
C ASP A 63 24.63 20.25 10.34
N GLY A 64 23.30 20.06 10.31
CA GLY A 64 22.47 20.16 9.13
C GLY A 64 22.39 18.91 8.26
N SER A 65 23.06 17.82 8.65
CA SER A 65 22.86 16.51 8.05
C SER A 65 21.46 15.95 8.34
N MET A 66 21.01 15.03 7.49
CA MET A 66 19.68 14.44 7.60
C MET A 66 19.73 13.26 8.58
N ILE A 67 18.89 13.30 9.61
CA ILE A 67 18.62 12.16 10.49
C ILE A 67 17.44 11.41 9.87
N LYS A 68 17.60 10.12 9.59
CA LYS A 68 16.51 9.28 9.07
C LYS A 68 16.36 8.04 9.94
N GLU A 69 15.12 7.78 10.34
CA GLU A 69 14.70 6.55 11.00
C GLU A 69 13.64 5.89 10.13
N PHE A 70 13.63 4.55 10.14
CA PHE A 70 12.86 3.72 9.23
C PHE A 70 12.21 2.60 10.03
N GLU A 71 10.90 2.45 9.90
CA GLU A 71 10.14 1.42 10.58
C GLU A 71 9.08 0.81 9.63
N ALA A 72 8.57 -0.35 10.02
CA ALA A 72 7.40 -0.92 9.36
C ALA A 72 6.13 -0.28 9.95
N SER A 73 5.11 -0.02 9.12
CA SER A 73 3.85 0.59 9.57
C SER A 73 2.91 -0.37 10.33
N HIS A 74 3.38 -1.56 10.72
CA HIS A 74 2.58 -2.53 11.48
C HIS A 74 3.15 -2.75 12.89
N GLY A 75 2.29 -3.14 13.83
CA GLY A 75 2.71 -3.51 15.20
C GLY A 75 3.43 -4.85 15.28
N THR A 76 3.59 -5.36 16.51
CA THR A 76 4.35 -6.59 16.81
C THR A 76 3.63 -7.91 16.47
N VAL A 77 2.44 -7.84 15.86
CA VAL A 77 1.64 -8.99 15.39
C VAL A 77 1.43 -10.07 16.47
N ALA A 78 0.82 -9.66 17.59
CA ALA A 78 0.65 -10.49 18.79
C ALA A 78 -0.07 -11.83 18.53
N ASP A 79 -1.03 -11.87 17.61
CA ASP A 79 -1.77 -13.10 17.29
C ASP A 79 -0.87 -14.17 16.68
N LEU A 80 0.01 -13.78 15.73
CA LEU A 80 1.01 -14.68 15.16
C LEU A 80 2.05 -15.10 16.20
N TRP A 81 2.41 -14.20 17.13
CA TRP A 81 3.29 -14.54 18.24
C TRP A 81 2.67 -15.64 19.14
N HIS A 82 1.39 -15.54 19.46
CA HIS A 82 0.70 -16.58 20.23
C HIS A 82 0.56 -17.89 19.47
N ALA A 83 0.33 -17.87 18.16
CA ALA A 83 0.35 -19.06 17.30
C ALA A 83 1.73 -19.74 17.30
N HIS A 84 2.79 -18.95 17.14
CA HIS A 84 4.17 -19.42 17.24
C HIS A 84 4.46 -20.09 18.59
N LEU A 85 4.02 -19.51 19.71
CA LEU A 85 4.17 -20.10 21.04
C LEU A 85 3.42 -21.42 21.22
N ARG A 86 2.35 -21.67 20.44
CA ARG A 86 1.62 -22.95 20.40
C ARG A 86 2.26 -23.98 19.45
N GLY A 87 3.34 -23.62 18.75
CA GLY A 87 3.96 -24.47 17.74
C GLY A 87 3.15 -24.57 16.44
N GLU A 88 2.22 -23.63 16.22
CA GLU A 88 1.46 -23.53 14.98
C GLU A 88 2.31 -22.86 13.90
N GLU A 89 2.04 -23.21 12.63
CA GLU A 89 2.68 -22.52 11.50
C GLU A 89 2.23 -21.07 11.44
N THR A 90 3.18 -20.17 11.16
CA THR A 90 2.90 -18.75 10.93
C THR A 90 3.30 -18.35 9.51
N SER A 91 2.75 -17.25 9.00
CA SER A 91 3.13 -16.69 7.70
C SER A 91 3.15 -15.17 7.79
N MET A 92 4.10 -14.64 8.54
CA MET A 92 4.29 -13.20 8.71
C MET A 92 5.03 -12.65 7.49
N ASN A 93 4.42 -11.69 6.80
CA ASN A 93 5.07 -10.97 5.70
C ASN A 93 6.13 -9.99 6.24
N PRO A 94 7.42 -10.17 5.93
CA PRO A 94 8.48 -9.31 6.47
C PRO A 94 8.78 -8.08 5.59
N LEU A 95 8.02 -7.86 4.51
CA LEU A 95 8.33 -6.86 3.48
C LEU A 95 8.58 -5.47 4.06
N GLY A 96 7.67 -4.95 4.89
CA GLY A 96 7.81 -3.62 5.51
C GLY A 96 9.08 -3.49 6.34
N MET A 97 9.38 -4.48 7.18
CA MET A 97 10.59 -4.50 8.02
C MET A 97 11.87 -4.59 7.19
N VAL A 98 11.88 -5.42 6.14
CA VAL A 98 13.03 -5.51 5.22
C VAL A 98 13.26 -4.18 4.53
N VAL A 99 12.22 -3.56 3.97
CA VAL A 99 12.33 -2.25 3.30
C VAL A 99 12.86 -1.19 4.25
N ALA A 100 12.38 -1.16 5.51
CA ALA A 100 12.88 -0.27 6.54
C ALA A 100 14.39 -0.48 6.82
N LEU A 101 14.80 -1.73 7.05
CA LEU A 101 16.20 -2.06 7.31
C LEU A 101 17.12 -1.70 6.13
N LEU A 102 16.71 -2.04 4.91
CA LEU A 102 17.49 -1.72 3.70
C LEU A 102 17.60 -0.20 3.50
N GLY A 103 16.52 0.56 3.78
CA GLY A 103 16.54 2.03 3.75
C GLY A 103 17.51 2.63 4.78
N ALA A 104 17.54 2.07 6.00
CA ALA A 104 18.49 2.46 7.03
C ALA A 104 19.95 2.18 6.62
N MET A 105 20.21 1.00 6.02
CA MET A 105 21.53 0.65 5.48
C MET A 105 21.96 1.60 4.36
N ASP A 106 21.07 1.88 3.41
CA ASP A 106 21.33 2.80 2.30
C ASP A 106 21.63 4.23 2.83
N HIS A 107 20.88 4.71 3.83
CA HIS A 107 21.15 6.02 4.46
C HIS A 107 22.47 6.04 5.24
N ALA A 108 22.79 4.97 5.97
CA ALA A 108 24.06 4.85 6.67
C ALA A 108 25.25 4.92 5.70
N ALA A 109 25.14 4.29 4.53
CA ALA A 109 26.15 4.36 3.47
C ALA A 109 26.27 5.73 2.79
N VAL A 110 25.23 6.59 2.89
CA VAL A 110 25.31 8.00 2.46
C VAL A 110 26.05 8.85 3.50
N LEU A 111 25.85 8.57 4.79
CA LEU A 111 26.54 9.27 5.88
C LEU A 111 28.02 8.87 5.98
N ASP A 112 28.33 7.58 5.80
CA ASP A 112 29.68 7.04 5.73
C ASP A 112 29.86 6.19 4.45
N PRO A 113 30.53 6.74 3.42
CA PRO A 113 30.66 6.07 2.13
C PRO A 113 31.71 4.94 2.12
N THR A 114 32.39 4.64 3.24
CA THR A 114 33.49 3.65 3.31
C THR A 114 33.13 2.31 2.65
N ASN A 115 31.89 1.83 2.83
CA ASN A 115 31.41 0.56 2.28
C ASN A 115 30.24 0.74 1.30
N GLN A 116 30.04 1.93 0.73
CA GLN A 116 28.82 2.27 -0.02
C GLN A 116 28.52 1.29 -1.16
N ALA A 117 29.52 0.90 -1.93
CA ALA A 117 29.36 -0.05 -3.04
C ALA A 117 28.90 -1.44 -2.57
N ALA A 118 29.49 -1.95 -1.50
CA ALA A 118 29.12 -3.26 -0.93
C ALA A 118 27.72 -3.24 -0.32
N VAL A 119 27.37 -2.16 0.39
CA VAL A 119 26.01 -1.95 0.94
C VAL A 119 24.99 -1.89 -0.20
N THR A 120 25.24 -1.07 -1.22
CA THR A 120 24.32 -0.92 -2.37
C THR A 120 24.12 -2.25 -3.09
N LYS A 121 25.20 -3.00 -3.31
CA LYS A 121 25.12 -4.34 -3.92
C LYS A 121 24.23 -5.27 -3.09
N PHE A 122 24.40 -5.29 -1.77
CA PHE A 122 23.59 -6.11 -0.87
C PHE A 122 22.13 -5.67 -0.85
N THR A 123 21.85 -4.38 -0.64
CA THR A 123 20.49 -3.89 -0.46
C THR A 123 19.66 -4.04 -1.73
N VAL A 124 20.24 -3.77 -2.90
CA VAL A 124 19.56 -3.97 -4.19
C VAL A 124 19.28 -5.46 -4.45
N ASN A 125 20.25 -6.35 -4.20
CA ASN A 125 20.04 -7.78 -4.41
C ASN A 125 19.07 -8.40 -3.39
N CYS A 126 19.09 -7.95 -2.13
CA CYS A 126 18.15 -8.39 -1.09
C CYS A 126 16.72 -7.98 -1.43
N ARG A 127 16.52 -6.72 -1.84
CA ARG A 127 15.22 -6.21 -2.28
C ARG A 127 14.67 -7.03 -3.45
N GLU A 128 15.52 -7.31 -4.44
CA GLU A 128 15.10 -8.09 -5.61
C GLU A 128 14.82 -9.56 -5.27
N ALA A 129 15.56 -10.19 -4.34
CA ALA A 129 15.29 -11.56 -3.89
C ALA A 129 13.93 -11.69 -3.17
N VAL A 130 13.55 -10.67 -2.38
CA VAL A 130 12.22 -10.60 -1.75
C VAL A 130 11.14 -10.41 -2.81
N TYR A 131 11.33 -9.48 -3.74
CA TYR A 131 10.31 -9.15 -4.74
C TYR A 131 10.11 -10.29 -5.74
N SER A 132 11.18 -10.95 -6.18
CA SER A 132 11.12 -12.13 -7.05
C SER A 132 10.34 -13.27 -6.39
N ALA A 133 10.56 -13.52 -5.09
CA ALA A 133 9.83 -14.54 -4.36
C ALA A 133 8.31 -14.32 -4.42
N PHE A 134 7.85 -13.08 -4.22
CA PHE A 134 6.43 -12.75 -4.35
C PHE A 134 5.92 -12.89 -5.79
N ARG A 135 6.66 -12.39 -6.79
CA ARG A 135 6.27 -12.50 -8.22
C ARG A 135 6.18 -13.95 -8.70
N GLU A 136 7.02 -14.82 -8.16
CA GLU A 136 7.05 -16.25 -8.49
C GLU A 136 6.07 -17.10 -7.68
N GLY A 137 5.19 -16.48 -6.89
CA GLY A 137 4.21 -17.19 -6.06
C GLY A 137 4.80 -17.88 -4.82
N ARG A 138 6.07 -17.62 -4.50
CA ARG A 138 6.81 -18.13 -3.34
C ARG A 138 6.83 -17.12 -2.17
N GLY A 139 5.79 -16.30 -2.07
CA GLY A 139 5.58 -15.33 -0.99
C GLY A 139 4.83 -15.90 0.20
N THR A 140 4.66 -15.08 1.23
CA THR A 140 3.81 -15.36 2.39
C THR A 140 2.33 -15.36 2.03
N ARG A 141 1.53 -16.08 2.83
CA ARG A 141 0.13 -16.44 2.55
C ARG A 141 -0.79 -15.23 2.36
N ASP A 142 -0.45 -14.10 2.96
CA ASP A 142 -1.16 -12.83 2.80
C ASP A 142 -1.09 -12.28 1.37
N LEU A 143 -0.09 -12.66 0.54
CA LEU A 143 -0.05 -12.26 -0.86
C LEU A 143 -0.27 -13.39 -1.86
N THR A 144 0.11 -14.60 -1.50
CA THR A 144 0.11 -15.77 -2.41
C THR A 144 -1.06 -16.73 -2.15
N GLY A 145 -1.84 -16.48 -1.10
CA GLY A 145 -2.99 -17.29 -0.71
C GLY A 145 -2.60 -18.51 0.14
N PRO A 146 -3.50 -19.50 0.28
CA PRO A 146 -3.29 -20.64 1.18
C PRO A 146 -2.04 -21.47 0.90
N GLU A 147 -1.63 -21.55 -0.37
CA GLU A 147 -0.42 -22.25 -0.82
C GLU A 147 0.88 -21.45 -0.58
N GLY A 148 0.77 -20.28 0.06
CA GLY A 148 1.90 -19.45 0.42
C GLY A 148 2.79 -20.06 1.49
N LEU A 149 4.04 -19.61 1.50
CA LEU A 149 5.08 -20.11 2.40
C LEU A 149 4.83 -19.70 3.85
N THR A 150 5.29 -20.52 4.79
CA THR A 150 5.42 -20.10 6.19
C THR A 150 6.48 -19.01 6.34
N THR A 151 6.53 -18.36 7.50
CA THR A 151 7.54 -17.34 7.83
C THR A 151 8.96 -17.87 7.60
N GLU A 152 9.25 -19.08 8.08
CA GLU A 152 10.56 -19.72 8.00
C GLU A 152 10.90 -20.11 6.57
N GLN A 153 9.97 -20.77 5.86
CA GLN A 153 10.16 -21.17 4.46
C GLN A 153 10.42 -19.97 3.54
N PHE A 154 9.72 -18.86 3.78
CA PHE A 154 9.94 -17.62 3.03
C PHE A 154 11.35 -17.07 3.26
N VAL A 155 11.79 -16.98 4.52
CA VAL A 155 13.13 -16.51 4.87
C VAL A 155 14.21 -17.40 4.26
N GLU A 156 14.06 -18.73 4.34
CA GLU A 156 14.99 -19.69 3.73
C GLU A 156 15.05 -19.53 2.20
N GLY A 157 13.90 -19.39 1.55
CA GLY A 157 13.81 -19.20 0.10
C GLY A 157 14.49 -17.91 -0.37
N VAL A 158 14.26 -16.81 0.34
CA VAL A 158 14.92 -15.52 0.07
C VAL A 158 16.42 -15.60 0.33
N ALA A 159 16.85 -16.23 1.42
CA ALA A 159 18.27 -16.39 1.73
C ALA A 159 19.01 -17.20 0.65
N ALA A 160 18.40 -18.27 0.15
CA ALA A 160 18.96 -19.08 -0.93
C ALA A 160 19.09 -18.31 -2.25
N ASP A 161 18.10 -17.46 -2.60
CA ASP A 161 18.17 -16.61 -3.79
C ASP A 161 19.21 -15.49 -3.63
N LEU A 162 19.21 -14.82 -2.46
CA LEU A 162 20.18 -13.77 -2.14
C LEU A 162 21.62 -14.28 -2.20
N ALA A 163 21.90 -15.48 -1.67
CA ALA A 163 23.23 -16.08 -1.74
C ALA A 163 23.70 -16.28 -3.19
N LYS A 164 22.81 -16.73 -4.08
CA LYS A 164 23.12 -16.87 -5.52
C LYS A 164 23.41 -15.51 -6.15
N ARG A 165 22.58 -14.50 -5.88
CA ARG A 165 22.74 -13.13 -6.39
C ARG A 165 24.04 -12.48 -5.93
N MET A 166 24.39 -12.63 -4.65
CA MET A 166 25.61 -12.07 -4.09
C MET A 166 26.88 -12.74 -4.62
N ALA A 167 26.80 -13.99 -5.08
CA ALA A 167 27.89 -14.67 -5.76
C ALA A 167 28.13 -14.15 -7.20
N LEU A 168 27.13 -13.48 -7.80
CA LEU A 168 27.28 -12.77 -9.06
C LEU A 168 27.89 -11.39 -8.80
N ASP A 169 28.64 -10.85 -9.76
CA ASP A 169 29.13 -9.47 -9.69
C ASP A 169 28.18 -8.47 -10.36
N GLU A 170 26.89 -8.63 -10.09
CA GLU A 170 25.82 -7.90 -10.75
C GLU A 170 24.93 -7.18 -9.73
N ILE A 171 24.52 -5.97 -10.11
CA ILE A 171 23.45 -5.23 -9.43
C ILE A 171 22.27 -5.26 -10.41
N PRO A 172 21.16 -5.95 -10.07
CA PRO A 172 20.04 -6.07 -10.98
C PRO A 172 19.45 -4.69 -11.28
N ALA A 173 19.07 -4.48 -12.54
CA ALA A 173 18.33 -3.29 -12.92
C ALA A 173 16.97 -3.29 -12.19
N PRO A 174 16.42 -2.10 -11.86
CA PRO A 174 15.07 -2.01 -11.31
C PRO A 174 14.07 -2.75 -12.20
N TYR A 175 13.24 -3.58 -11.58
CA TYR A 175 12.19 -4.28 -12.29
C TYR A 175 11.21 -3.27 -12.91
N VAL A 176 10.90 -3.45 -14.20
CA VAL A 176 9.90 -2.67 -14.92
C VAL A 176 8.68 -3.56 -15.13
N ALA A 177 7.56 -3.16 -14.55
CA ALA A 177 6.29 -3.86 -14.74
C ALA A 177 5.92 -3.91 -16.22
N THR A 178 5.44 -5.08 -16.64
CA THR A 178 4.95 -5.39 -17.97
C THR A 178 3.41 -5.34 -18.01
N PRO A 179 2.78 -5.18 -19.18
CA PRO A 179 1.32 -5.24 -19.30
C PRO A 179 0.72 -6.56 -18.79
N GLN A 180 1.49 -7.64 -18.77
CA GLN A 180 1.10 -8.93 -18.22
C GLN A 180 1.01 -8.92 -16.68
N ASP A 181 1.65 -7.98 -16.00
CA ASP A 181 1.53 -7.84 -14.54
C ASP A 181 0.21 -7.18 -14.13
N GLU A 182 -0.44 -6.44 -15.04
CA GLU A 182 -1.75 -5.81 -14.80
C GLU A 182 -2.89 -6.85 -14.69
N THR A 183 -2.72 -8.04 -15.27
CA THR A 183 -3.76 -9.09 -15.26
C THR A 183 -3.81 -9.90 -13.96
N TYR A 184 -2.85 -9.72 -13.04
CA TYR A 184 -2.75 -10.48 -11.78
C TYR A 184 -3.30 -9.78 -10.53
N ALA A 185 -3.93 -8.61 -10.67
CA ALA A 185 -4.52 -7.90 -9.53
C ALA A 185 -5.92 -8.40 -9.10
N LEU A 186 -6.25 -9.67 -9.34
CA LEU A 186 -7.41 -10.26 -8.69
C LEU A 186 -7.05 -10.59 -7.24
N ARG A 187 -7.48 -9.70 -6.35
CA ARG A 187 -7.64 -9.85 -4.90
C ARG A 187 -7.90 -11.31 -4.50
N LYS A 188 -6.85 -12.09 -4.23
CA LYS A 188 -6.98 -13.41 -3.57
C LYS A 188 -7.02 -13.31 -2.03
N VAL A 189 -7.13 -12.09 -1.53
CA VAL A 189 -7.01 -11.77 -0.10
C VAL A 189 -8.17 -10.83 0.24
N GLY A 190 -9.36 -11.40 0.21
CA GLY A 190 -10.41 -10.99 1.14
C GLY A 190 -10.39 -11.95 2.33
N PRO A 191 -11.19 -11.71 3.38
CA PRO A 191 -11.54 -12.76 4.32
C PRO A 191 -11.86 -14.06 3.56
N ALA A 192 -11.53 -15.22 4.13
CA ALA A 192 -11.94 -16.47 3.51
C ALA A 192 -13.45 -16.40 3.27
N TYR A 193 -13.97 -16.95 2.17
CA TYR A 193 -15.43 -16.93 1.91
C TYR A 193 -16.23 -17.43 3.12
N SER A 194 -15.64 -18.35 3.91
CA SER A 194 -16.17 -18.87 5.17
C SER A 194 -16.25 -17.90 6.33
N GLU A 195 -15.51 -16.79 6.29
CA GLU A 195 -15.49 -15.74 7.33
C GLU A 195 -16.43 -14.57 6.97
N ILE A 196 -16.97 -14.57 5.74
CA ILE A 196 -17.94 -13.59 5.29
C ILE A 196 -19.30 -13.94 5.88
N ASP A 197 -19.94 -12.98 6.54
CA ASP A 197 -21.34 -13.10 6.93
C ASP A 197 -22.22 -13.06 5.67
N GLU A 198 -22.54 -14.25 5.16
CA GLU A 198 -23.33 -14.42 3.92
C GLU A 198 -24.69 -13.75 4.01
N ASP A 199 -25.32 -13.73 5.20
CA ASP A 199 -26.64 -13.13 5.39
C ASP A 199 -26.56 -11.61 5.26
N GLN A 200 -25.55 -10.98 5.85
CA GLN A 200 -25.32 -9.53 5.68
C GLN A 200 -24.93 -9.17 4.25
N MET A 201 -24.09 -9.98 3.60
CA MET A 201 -23.72 -9.76 2.21
C MET A 201 -24.90 -9.90 1.26
N LYS A 202 -25.80 -10.85 1.53
CA LYS A 202 -27.04 -11.02 0.78
C LYS A 202 -27.98 -9.85 0.98
N GLN A 203 -28.15 -9.37 2.22
CA GLN A 203 -28.94 -8.16 2.47
C GLN A 203 -28.37 -6.93 1.74
N PHE A 204 -27.04 -6.82 1.69
CA PHE A 204 -26.38 -5.75 0.95
C PHE A 204 -26.58 -5.90 -0.57
N PHE A 205 -26.49 -7.13 -1.09
CA PHE A 205 -26.74 -7.43 -2.50
C PHE A 205 -28.20 -7.11 -2.89
N ASP A 206 -29.16 -7.64 -2.14
CA ASP A 206 -30.60 -7.46 -2.36
C ASP A 206 -31.03 -5.99 -2.26
N LYS A 207 -30.26 -5.15 -1.57
CA LYS A 207 -30.50 -3.70 -1.51
C LYS A 207 -30.31 -3.02 -2.87
N PHE A 208 -29.37 -3.51 -3.68
CA PHE A 208 -28.99 -2.90 -4.96
C PHE A 208 -29.44 -3.72 -6.17
N ASP A 209 -29.75 -5.01 -6.00
CA ASP A 209 -30.49 -5.84 -6.96
C ASP A 209 -31.98 -5.51 -6.89
N THR A 210 -32.35 -4.35 -7.44
CA THR A 210 -33.71 -3.78 -7.32
C THR A 210 -34.76 -4.57 -8.08
N ASP A 211 -34.35 -5.30 -9.12
CA ASP A 211 -35.25 -6.18 -9.89
C ASP A 211 -35.29 -7.62 -9.36
N GLY A 212 -34.41 -7.96 -8.40
CA GLY A 212 -34.36 -9.24 -7.70
C GLY A 212 -34.00 -10.41 -8.60
N ASN A 213 -33.31 -10.15 -9.72
CA ASN A 213 -32.98 -11.17 -10.71
C ASN A 213 -31.73 -12.00 -10.33
N GLY A 214 -31.05 -11.64 -9.23
CA GLY A 214 -29.83 -12.27 -8.76
C GLY A 214 -28.55 -11.73 -9.42
N SER A 215 -28.62 -10.58 -10.11
CA SER A 215 -27.49 -9.94 -10.79
C SER A 215 -27.61 -8.42 -10.78
N ILE A 216 -26.48 -7.73 -10.58
CA ILE A 216 -26.42 -6.26 -10.60
C ILE A 216 -26.22 -5.78 -12.04
N SER A 217 -27.22 -5.09 -12.60
CA SER A 217 -27.10 -4.42 -13.89
C SER A 217 -26.18 -3.19 -13.81
N PHE A 218 -25.73 -2.66 -14.96
CA PHE A 218 -24.92 -1.44 -14.97
C PHE A 218 -25.64 -0.23 -14.36
N ALA A 219 -26.96 -0.13 -14.52
CA ALA A 219 -27.74 0.95 -13.93
C ALA A 219 -27.75 0.85 -12.40
N GLU A 220 -28.03 -0.33 -11.86
CA GLU A 220 -27.99 -0.62 -10.42
C GLU A 220 -26.58 -0.43 -9.84
N PHE A 221 -25.55 -0.80 -10.61
CA PHE A 221 -24.17 -0.52 -10.23
C PHE A 221 -23.90 1.00 -10.14
N VAL A 222 -24.39 1.79 -11.11
CA VAL A 222 -24.27 3.25 -11.06
C VAL A 222 -24.99 3.81 -9.83
N ASP A 223 -26.23 3.38 -9.57
CA ASP A 223 -27.01 3.82 -8.41
C ASP A 223 -26.33 3.45 -7.10
N MET A 224 -25.80 2.22 -7.00
CA MET A 224 -24.98 1.78 -5.87
C MET A 224 -23.76 2.70 -5.66
N THR A 225 -23.00 3.00 -6.72
CA THR A 225 -21.84 3.90 -6.59
C THR A 225 -22.20 5.34 -6.25
N LEU A 226 -23.39 5.80 -6.64
CA LEU A 226 -23.92 7.12 -6.28
C LEU A 226 -24.35 7.16 -4.82
N GLU A 227 -25.07 6.14 -4.34
CA GLU A 227 -25.50 6.03 -2.95
C GLU A 227 -24.31 5.90 -1.99
N LEU A 228 -23.31 5.10 -2.36
CA LEU A 228 -22.06 4.96 -1.61
C LEU A 228 -21.15 6.19 -1.73
N GLY A 229 -21.49 7.18 -2.56
CA GLY A 229 -20.71 8.41 -2.72
C GLY A 229 -19.37 8.24 -3.44
N ILE A 230 -19.10 7.08 -4.03
CA ILE A 230 -17.83 6.73 -4.67
C ILE A 230 -17.82 6.98 -6.19
N ALA A 231 -18.96 7.28 -6.80
CA ALA A 231 -19.08 7.51 -8.24
C ALA A 231 -18.10 8.60 -8.75
N PRO A 232 -17.22 8.27 -9.71
CA PRO A 232 -16.27 9.23 -10.26
C PRO A 232 -16.99 10.32 -11.08
N LYS A 233 -16.81 11.58 -10.70
CA LYS A 233 -17.43 12.73 -11.37
C LYS A 233 -16.60 13.19 -12.57
N LYS A 234 -17.27 13.65 -13.63
CA LYS A 234 -16.59 14.27 -14.78
C LYS A 234 -15.74 15.46 -14.31
N ALA A 235 -14.55 15.60 -14.89
CA ALA A 235 -13.50 16.56 -14.46
C ALA A 235 -13.96 18.03 -14.35
N GLY A 236 -15.03 18.44 -15.04
CA GLY A 236 -15.58 19.81 -14.97
C GLY A 236 -16.44 20.11 -13.74
N LEU A 237 -16.87 19.10 -12.97
CA LEU A 237 -17.77 19.28 -11.81
C LEU A 237 -17.04 19.42 -10.48
N LEU A 238 -15.75 19.04 -10.39
CA LEU A 238 -14.93 19.23 -9.19
C LEU A 238 -14.69 20.73 -8.89
N ASN A 239 -14.55 21.55 -9.94
CA ASN A 239 -14.34 23.00 -9.81
C ASN A 239 -15.60 23.77 -9.38
N ALA A 240 -16.80 23.22 -9.60
CA ALA A 240 -18.05 23.87 -9.23
C ALA A 240 -18.29 23.85 -7.71
N SER A 241 -17.84 22.79 -7.03
CA SER A 241 -17.91 22.66 -5.57
C SER A 241 -17.01 23.70 -4.87
N ASN A 242 -15.79 23.91 -5.36
CA ASN A 242 -14.88 24.91 -4.80
C ASN A 242 -15.35 26.35 -5.03
N LYS A 243 -16.05 26.63 -6.14
CA LYS A 243 -16.65 27.94 -6.39
C LYS A 243 -17.75 28.30 -5.39
N LYS A 244 -18.60 27.34 -5.02
CA LYS A 244 -19.65 27.56 -4.01
C LYS A 244 -19.08 27.83 -2.61
N VAL A 245 -17.97 27.18 -2.25
CA VAL A 245 -17.29 27.42 -0.96
C VAL A 245 -16.62 28.81 -0.95
N ALA A 246 -16.06 29.26 -2.08
CA ALA A 246 -15.50 30.61 -2.20
C ALA A 246 -16.57 31.71 -2.12
N GLU A 247 -17.74 31.52 -2.74
CA GLU A 247 -18.87 32.47 -2.68
C GLU A 247 -19.51 32.59 -1.29
N LEU A 248 -19.34 31.59 -0.42
CA LEU A 248 -19.83 31.61 0.98
C LEU A 248 -18.90 32.36 1.94
N ILE A 249 -17.62 32.53 1.59
CA ILE A 249 -16.62 33.25 2.40
C ILE A 249 -16.65 34.76 2.14
N GLU A 250 -17.18 35.19 0.99
CA GLU A 250 -17.43 36.59 0.66
C GLU A 250 -18.85 37.02 1.07
N THR A 251 -19.12 37.10 2.38
CA THR A 251 -20.24 37.94 2.87
C THR A 251 -19.69 39.34 3.23
N PRO A 252 -20.25 40.43 2.67
CA PRO A 252 -19.79 41.77 2.96
C PRO A 252 -20.15 42.18 4.40
N LYS A 253 -19.22 42.87 5.07
CA LYS A 253 -19.44 43.59 6.34
C LYS A 253 -20.48 44.69 6.18
#